data_AF-A0A9E4MP47-F1
#
_entry.id   AF-A0A9E4MP47-F1
#
_cell.length_a   1.000
_cell.length_b   1.000
_cell.length_c   1.000
_cell.angle_alpha   90.00
_cell.angle_beta   90.00
_cell.angle_gamma   90.00
#
_symmetry.space_group_name_H-M   'P 1'
#
loop_
_entity.id
_entity.type
_entity.pdbx_description
1 polymer ?
#
loop_
_entity_poly.entity_id
_entity_poly.type
_entity_poly.pdbx_seq_one_letter_code
_entity_poly.pdbx_strand_id
1 'polypeptide(L)'
;MHREFLIEQTVKTLMRFGVPTEAIGIIKAGYSENRDRPIQLAGIQSLSRRQHPQNIDIIIGDEAHTICWYSEYKKLLNSLNNSIQIGFTASPTSDQ
;
A
#
# COMPACT_ATOMS: atom_id res chain seq x y z
N MET A 1 3.71 0.64 -0.35
CA MET A 1 4.87 1.03 -1.18
C MET A 1 5.95 1.69 -0.33
N HIS A 2 7.23 1.44 -0.62
CA HIS A 2 8.34 2.11 0.08
C HIS A 2 8.76 3.44 -0.58
N ARG A 3 8.81 3.50 -1.92
CA ARG A 3 9.25 4.70 -2.68
C ARG A 3 8.06 5.48 -3.26
N GLU A 4 8.18 6.81 -3.32
CA GLU A 4 7.05 7.69 -3.72
C GLU A 4 6.63 7.54 -5.18
N PHE A 5 7.62 7.46 -6.09
CA PHE A 5 7.38 7.30 -7.53
C PHE A 5 6.59 6.03 -7.88
N LEU A 6 6.61 5.02 -7.01
CA LEU A 6 5.88 3.77 -7.23
C LEU A 6 4.36 3.96 -7.19
N ILE A 7 3.84 4.95 -6.44
CA ILE A 7 2.39 5.21 -6.40
C ILE A 7 1.90 5.63 -7.78
N GLU A 8 2.56 6.60 -8.41
CA GLU A 8 2.17 7.10 -9.74
C GLU A 8 2.30 6.01 -10.81
N GLN A 9 3.36 5.20 -10.75
CA GLN A 9 3.51 4.04 -11.64
C GLN A 9 2.42 2.99 -11.43
N THR A 10 2.04 2.75 -10.18
CA THR A 10 0.96 1.81 -9.84
C THR A 10 -0.39 2.32 -10.37
N VAL A 11 -0.70 3.60 -10.21
CA VAL A 11 -1.90 4.22 -10.78
C VAL A 11 -1.94 4.01 -12.30
N LYS A 12 -0.86 4.34 -13.01
CA LYS A 12 -0.77 4.16 -14.47
C LYS A 12 -0.96 2.70 -14.88
N THR A 13 -0.39 1.78 -14.10
CA THR A 13 -0.50 0.34 -14.34
C THR A 13 -1.94 -0.14 -14.16
N LEU A 14 -2.59 0.22 -13.05
CA LEU A 14 -3.98 -0.12 -12.79
C LEU A 14 -4.91 0.41 -13.89
N MET A 15 -4.74 1.68 -14.29
CA MET A 15 -5.49 2.28 -15.39
C MET A 15 -5.29 1.53 -16.71
N ARG A 16 -4.05 1.13 -17.02
CA ARG A 16 -3.74 0.34 -18.21
C ARG A 16 -4.47 -1.01 -18.23
N PHE A 17 -4.72 -1.60 -17.05
CA PHE A 17 -5.49 -2.84 -16.91
C PHE A 17 -7.00 -2.62 -16.74
N GLY A 18 -7.49 -1.41 -16.98
CA GLY A 18 -8.93 -1.09 -17.00
C GLY A 18 -9.52 -0.73 -15.64
N VAL A 19 -8.69 -0.52 -14.62
CA VAL A 19 -9.18 0.03 -13.34
C VAL A 19 -9.48 1.51 -13.52
N PRO A 20 -10.72 1.95 -13.26
CA PRO A 20 -11.07 3.35 -13.42
C PRO A 20 -10.43 4.20 -12.32
N THR A 21 -10.02 5.43 -12.66
CA THR A 21 -9.28 6.31 -11.75
C THR A 21 -10.06 6.62 -10.47
N GLU A 22 -11.39 6.73 -10.57
CA GLU A 22 -12.30 6.93 -9.46
C GLU A 22 -12.41 5.72 -8.53
N ALA A 23 -11.96 4.54 -8.90
CA ALA A 23 -11.86 3.41 -7.98
C ALA A 23 -10.60 3.46 -7.11
N ILE A 24 -9.69 4.41 -7.35
CA ILE A 24 -8.37 4.49 -6.72
C ILE A 24 -8.31 5.68 -5.75
N GLY A 25 -8.15 5.39 -4.46
CA GLY A 25 -7.77 6.34 -3.42
C GLY A 25 -6.26 6.35 -3.21
N ILE A 26 -5.71 7.52 -2.88
CA ILE A 26 -4.28 7.69 -2.60
C ILE A 26 -4.09 8.26 -1.19
N ILE A 27 -3.34 7.54 -0.35
CA ILE A 27 -2.98 7.96 1.00
C ILE A 27 -1.52 8.43 0.97
N LYS A 28 -1.30 9.67 0.55
CA LYS A 28 0.01 10.32 0.47
C LYS A 28 -0.11 11.84 0.64
N ALA A 29 0.94 12.47 1.17
CA ALA A 29 1.02 13.92 1.24
C ALA A 29 0.97 14.56 -0.17
N GLY A 30 0.19 15.64 -0.32
CA GLY A 30 0.00 16.33 -1.60
C GLY A 30 -1.10 15.74 -2.49
N TYR A 31 -1.75 14.65 -2.06
CA TYR A 31 -2.90 14.05 -2.75
C TYR A 31 -4.18 14.27 -1.91
N SER A 32 -5.29 14.53 -2.58
CA SER A 32 -6.61 14.53 -1.95
C SER A 32 -6.97 13.12 -1.54
N GLU A 33 -7.04 12.88 -0.24
CA GLU A 33 -7.29 11.56 0.33
C GLU A 33 -8.77 11.19 0.20
N ASN A 34 -9.05 10.02 -0.37
CA ASN A 34 -10.41 9.46 -0.44
C ASN A 34 -10.36 7.97 -0.08
N ARG A 35 -10.78 7.67 1.15
CA ARG A 35 -10.71 6.33 1.74
C ARG A 35 -11.91 5.45 1.40
N ASP A 36 -12.96 6.01 0.80
CA ASP A 36 -14.15 5.27 0.40
C ASP A 36 -13.95 4.54 -0.93
N ARG A 37 -12.81 4.77 -1.61
CA ARG A 37 -12.47 4.07 -2.83
C ARG A 37 -12.08 2.62 -2.54
N PRO A 38 -12.51 1.65 -3.37
CA PRO A 38 -12.26 0.23 -3.12
C PRO A 38 -10.77 -0.14 -3.21
N ILE A 39 -9.94 0.65 -3.91
CA ILE A 39 -8.50 0.45 -4.01
C ILE A 39 -7.80 1.60 -3.30
N GLN A 40 -6.92 1.29 -2.35
CA GLN A 40 -6.15 2.28 -1.62
C GLN A 40 -4.65 2.10 -1.88
N LEU A 41 -4.02 3.11 -2.48
CA LEU A 41 -2.58 3.15 -2.70
C LEU A 41 -1.91 3.99 -1.62
N ALA A 42 -1.01 3.37 -0.85
CA ALA A 42 -0.35 4.04 0.27
C ALA A 42 1.16 3.79 0.31
N GLY A 43 1.89 4.85 0.67
CA GLY A 43 3.29 4.77 1.06
C GLY A 43 3.42 4.46 2.55
N ILE A 44 4.37 3.61 2.96
CA ILE A 44 4.48 3.21 4.37
C ILE A 44 4.74 4.39 5.32
N GLN A 45 5.55 5.35 4.89
CA GLN A 45 5.80 6.60 5.64
C GLN A 45 4.56 7.49 5.74
N SER A 46 3.66 7.42 4.76
CA SER A 46 2.40 8.17 4.79
C SER A 46 1.40 7.54 5.75
N LEU A 47 1.43 6.20 5.88
CA LEU A 47 0.63 5.47 6.86
C LEU A 47 1.11 5.73 8.30
N SER A 48 2.42 5.90 8.54
CA SER A 48 2.94 6.14 9.90
C SER A 48 2.52 7.46 10.54
N ARG A 49 1.89 8.35 9.77
CA ARG A 49 1.42 9.67 10.23
C ARG A 49 -0.09 9.82 10.11
N ARG A 50 -0.81 8.74 9.77
CA ARG A 50 -2.24 8.74 9.49
C ARG A 50 -2.90 7.53 10.13
N GLN A 51 -4.22 7.58 10.26
CA GLN A 51 -4.98 6.39 10.65
C GLN A 51 -4.83 5.29 9.59
N HIS A 52 -4.74 4.02 9.99
CA HIS A 52 -4.73 2.91 9.05
C HIS A 52 -6.07 2.76 8.33
N PRO A 53 -6.07 2.36 7.05
CA PRO A 53 -7.29 1.91 6.40
C PRO A 53 -7.90 0.74 7.20
N GLN A 54 -9.23 0.69 7.24
CA GLN A 54 -10.01 -0.34 7.93
C GLN A 54 -10.78 -1.16 6.90
N ASN A 55 -11.29 -2.34 7.28
CA ASN A 55 -12.13 -3.18 6.44
C ASN A 55 -11.51 -3.49 5.06
N ILE A 56 -10.23 -3.85 5.07
CA ILE A 56 -9.49 -4.23 3.85
C ILE A 56 -9.50 -5.75 3.75
N ASP A 57 -9.96 -6.28 2.61
CA ASP A 57 -9.98 -7.73 2.36
C ASP A 57 -8.62 -8.27 1.92
N ILE A 58 -7.85 -7.45 1.19
CA ILE A 58 -6.55 -7.85 0.61
C ILE A 58 -5.53 -6.72 0.78
N ILE A 59 -4.36 -7.05 1.35
CA ILE A 59 -3.21 -6.17 1.44
C ILE A 59 -2.13 -6.66 0.50
N ILE A 60 -1.65 -5.77 -0.35
CA ILE A 60 -0.53 -6.03 -1.26
C ILE A 60 0.66 -5.17 -0.86
N GLY A 61 1.75 -5.82 -0.48
CA GLY A 61 3.02 -5.21 -0.14
C GLY A 61 4.04 -5.35 -1.27
N ASP A 62 4.33 -4.27 -1.97
CA ASP A 62 5.45 -4.21 -2.92
C ASP A 62 6.78 -3.96 -2.21
N GLU A 63 7.85 -4.54 -2.74
CA GLU A 63 9.17 -4.64 -2.10
C GLU A 63 9.09 -5.20 -0.67
N ALA A 64 8.40 -6.33 -0.54
CA ALA A 64 8.10 -7.00 0.72
C ALA A 64 9.33 -7.15 1.64
N HIS A 65 10.50 -7.49 1.09
CA HIS A 65 11.75 -7.64 1.85
C HIS A 65 12.20 -6.36 2.56
N THR A 66 11.83 -5.19 2.04
CA THR A 66 12.14 -3.89 2.64
C THR A 66 11.04 -3.50 3.63
N ILE A 67 9.78 -3.61 3.22
CA ILE A 67 8.66 -3.10 4.03
C ILE A 67 8.33 -3.96 5.26
N CYS A 68 8.65 -5.26 5.24
CA CYS A 68 8.33 -6.19 6.33
C CYS A 68 8.99 -5.82 7.66
N TRP A 69 10.11 -5.09 7.62
CA TRP A 69 10.85 -4.63 8.79
C TRP A 69 10.24 -3.39 9.45
N TYR A 70 9.39 -2.64 8.75
CA TYR A 70 8.80 -1.41 9.29
C TYR A 70 7.76 -1.74 10.37
N SER A 71 7.96 -1.18 11.57
CA SER A 71 7.01 -1.34 12.70
C SER A 71 5.59 -0.94 12.32
N GLU A 72 5.45 0.10 11.49
CA GLU A 72 4.17 0.57 11.00
C GLU A 72 3.47 -0.45 10.10
N TYR A 73 4.23 -1.16 9.27
CA TYR A 73 3.68 -2.19 8.40
C TYR A 73 3.18 -3.37 9.25
N LYS A 74 3.97 -3.77 10.26
CA LYS A 74 3.54 -4.80 11.22
C LYS A 74 2.26 -4.41 11.97
N LYS A 75 2.13 -3.15 12.40
CA LYS A 75 0.90 -2.64 13.03
C LYS A 75 -0.30 -2.70 12.08
N LEU A 76 -0.10 -2.35 10.81
CA LEU A 76 -1.14 -2.45 9.78
C LEU A 76 -1.59 -3.90 9.56
N LEU A 77 -0.65 -4.83 9.40
CA LEU A 77 -0.99 -6.25 9.23
C LEU A 77 -1.73 -6.81 10.44
N ASN A 78 -1.35 -6.39 11.65
CA ASN A 78 -2.01 -6.80 12.89
C ASN A 78 -3.43 -6.22 13.01
N SER A 79 -3.65 -4.96 12.59
CA SER A 79 -4.99 -4.35 12.62
C SER A 79 -5.93 -4.93 11.57
N LEU A 80 -5.37 -5.55 10.53
CA LEU A 80 -6.08 -6.18 9.41
C LEU A 80 -5.81 -7.70 9.37
N ASN A 81 -5.81 -8.35 10.53
CA ASN A 81 -5.47 -9.78 10.65
C ASN A 81 -6.45 -10.73 9.91
N ASN A 82 -7.66 -10.27 9.60
CA ASN A 82 -8.64 -11.01 8.81
C ASN A 82 -8.46 -10.86 7.29
N SER A 83 -7.53 -10.00 6.85
CA SER A 83 -7.24 -9.76 5.43
C SER A 83 -6.28 -10.80 4.87
N ILE A 84 -6.35 -11.03 3.56
CA ILE A 84 -5.34 -11.78 2.82
C ILE A 84 -4.11 -10.87 2.64
N GLN A 85 -2.94 -11.32 3.06
CA GLN A 85 -1.70 -10.55 3.03
C GLN A 85 -0.73 -11.12 2.01
N ILE A 86 -0.43 -10.36 0.94
CA ILE A 86 0.43 -10.79 -0.16
C ILE A 86 1.63 -9.86 -0.26
N GLY A 87 2.84 -10.42 -0.15
CA GLY A 87 4.10 -9.70 -0.35
C GLY A 87 4.73 -10.05 -1.68
N PHE A 88 5.04 -9.05 -2.51
CA PHE A 88 5.82 -9.22 -3.74
C PHE A 88 7.22 -8.67 -3.54
N THR A 89 8.21 -9.41 -4.02
CA THR A 89 9.58 -8.91 -4.12
C THR A 89 10.42 -9.71 -5.11
N ALA A 90 11.34 -9.04 -5.78
CA ALA A 90 12.39 -9.68 -6.58
C ALA A 90 13.63 -10.09 -5.75
N SER A 91 13.76 -9.57 -4.52
CA SER A 91 14.92 -9.80 -3.63
C SER A 91 14.43 -10.40 -2.31
N PRO A 92 14.31 -11.73 -2.19
CA PRO A 92 13.74 -12.36 -1.00
C PRO A 92 14.66 -12.28 0.23
N THR A 93 15.95 -12.06 0.02
CA THR A 93 16.95 -11.88 1.07
C THR A 93 17.18 -10.40 1.32
N SER A 94 17.16 -10.01 2.59
CA SER A 94 17.64 -8.70 3.04
C SER A 94 19.10 -8.84 3.46
N ASP A 95 20.01 -8.05 2.87
CA ASP A 95 21.43 -7.96 3.29
C ASP A 95 21.62 -7.23 4.64
N GLN A 96 20.63 -7.32 5.55
CA GLN A 96 20.67 -6.72 6.88
C GLN A 96 21.05 -7.74 7.94
#